data_AF-A0A839U860-F1
#
_entry.id   AF-A0A839U860-F1
#
_cell.length_a   1.000
_cell.length_b   1.000
_cell.length_c   1.000
_cell.angle_alpha   90.00
_cell.angle_beta   90.00
_cell.angle_gamma   90.00
#
_symmetry.space_group_name_H-M   'P 1'
#
loop_
_entity.id
_entity.type
_entity.pdbx_description
1 polymer ?
#
loop_
_entity_poly.entity_id
_entity_poly.type
_entity_poly.pdbx_seq_one_letter_code
_entity_poly.pdbx_strand_id
1 'polypeptide(L)'
;MAEKSDNNKLTDAERRALMFHHFSAVQIAQNAVNLANEERKRVRKLAKVDGIVLSDLDFMLRCAEIEDPTIITGQIRSMTQIAEWFALPVQYQPDMFVDRAPALERIEAEGLVAGLSGMTGVSEYGAGSPEDQAWMKGWTKGQKSLADDLVSAMEKKKNTISQDNDPGFAGDSEENQPDAAE
;
A
#
# COMPACT_ATOMS: atom_id res chain seq x y z
N MET A 1 17.77 6.88 32.27
CA MET A 1 17.33 6.83 33.68
C MET A 1 16.17 7.80 33.82
N ALA A 2 14.96 7.32 34.08
CA ALA A 2 13.81 8.20 34.29
C ALA A 2 13.86 8.73 35.73
N GLU A 3 14.07 10.04 35.89
CA GLU A 3 13.96 10.73 37.16
C GLU A 3 12.56 10.50 37.73
N LYS A 4 12.51 9.85 38.90
CA LYS A 4 11.30 9.62 39.66
C LYS A 4 10.93 10.95 40.32
N SER A 5 10.19 11.78 39.57
CA SER A 5 9.60 13.02 40.08
C SER A 5 8.80 12.76 41.37
N ASP A 6 8.92 13.66 42.34
CA ASP A 6 8.25 13.65 43.65
C ASP A 6 6.71 13.71 43.52
N ASN A 7 6.08 12.67 43.00
CA ASN A 7 4.61 12.54 42.86
C ASN A 7 3.86 12.45 44.21
N ASN A 8 4.58 12.62 45.32
CA ASN A 8 4.09 12.44 46.69
C ASN A 8 3.62 13.76 47.35
N LYS A 9 3.59 14.88 46.62
CA LYS A 9 3.11 16.18 47.13
C LYS A 9 1.69 16.55 46.68
N LEU A 10 1.09 15.77 45.77
CA LEU A 10 -0.27 16.02 45.30
C LEU A 10 -1.30 15.44 46.28
N THR A 11 -2.33 16.22 46.57
CA THR A 11 -3.54 15.73 47.25
C THR A 11 -4.26 14.69 46.39
N ASP A 12 -5.12 13.86 47.01
CA ASP A 12 -5.87 12.83 46.26
C ASP A 12 -6.75 13.43 45.15
N ALA A 13 -7.29 14.64 45.40
CA ALA A 13 -8.07 15.38 44.41
C ALA A 13 -7.23 15.82 43.21
N GLU A 14 -6.02 16.35 43.44
CA GLU A 14 -5.12 16.79 42.35
C GLU A 14 -4.56 15.61 41.56
N ARG A 15 -4.24 14.48 42.24
CA ARG A 15 -3.85 13.23 41.57
C ARG A 15 -4.96 12.72 40.67
N ARG A 16 -6.20 12.74 41.15
CA ARG A 16 -7.38 12.32 40.37
C ARG A 16 -7.59 13.23 39.16
N ALA A 17 -7.49 14.54 39.33
CA ALA A 17 -7.59 15.50 38.22
C ALA A 17 -6.51 15.25 37.15
N LEU A 18 -5.26 15.02 37.56
CA LEU A 18 -4.17 14.70 36.66
C LEU A 18 -4.39 13.37 35.91
N MET A 19 -4.89 12.34 36.61
CA MET A 19 -5.26 11.06 35.98
C MET A 19 -6.35 11.23 34.92
N PHE A 20 -7.41 11.99 35.20
CA PHE A 20 -8.48 12.22 34.22
C PHE A 20 -8.05 13.10 33.04
N HIS A 21 -7.13 14.05 33.26
CA HIS A 21 -6.51 14.80 32.18
C HIS A 21 -5.76 13.88 31.21
N HIS A 22 -4.88 13.01 31.73
CA HIS A 22 -4.16 12.04 30.89
C HIS A 22 -5.09 10.98 30.28
N PHE A 23 -6.09 10.51 31.03
CA PHE A 23 -7.10 9.58 30.51
C PHE A 23 -7.85 10.17 29.32
N SER A 24 -8.28 11.44 29.40
CA SER A 24 -8.93 12.14 28.29
C SER A 24 -8.00 12.23 27.07
N ALA A 25 -6.73 12.61 27.27
CA ALA A 25 -5.75 12.67 26.19
C ALA A 25 -5.52 11.31 25.51
N VAL A 26 -5.39 10.23 26.31
CA VAL A 26 -5.27 8.86 25.80
C VAL A 26 -6.54 8.43 25.06
N GLN A 27 -7.72 8.78 25.58
CA GLN A 27 -8.99 8.46 24.93
C GLN A 27 -9.13 9.13 23.56
N ILE A 28 -8.71 10.41 23.45
CA ILE A 28 -8.69 11.14 22.18
C ILE A 28 -7.74 10.47 21.19
N ALA A 29 -6.52 10.15 21.62
CA ALA A 29 -5.54 9.46 20.78
C ALA A 29 -6.05 8.08 20.33
N GLN A 30 -6.70 7.32 21.23
CA GLN A 30 -7.27 6.02 20.91
C GLN A 30 -8.41 6.14 19.88
N ASN A 31 -9.26 7.16 20.01
CA ASN A 31 -10.32 7.40 19.03
C ASN A 31 -9.74 7.73 17.65
N ALA A 32 -8.65 8.51 17.58
CA ALA A 32 -7.96 8.79 16.32
C ALA A 32 -7.38 7.52 15.68
N VAL A 33 -6.75 6.63 16.47
CA VAL A 33 -6.24 5.34 16.00
C VAL A 33 -7.38 4.45 15.49
N ASN A 34 -8.52 4.42 16.19
CA ASN A 34 -9.68 3.62 15.79
C ASN A 34 -10.23 4.09 14.43
N LEU A 35 -10.39 5.41 14.25
CA LEU A 35 -10.83 5.99 12.98
C LEU A 35 -9.86 5.69 11.83
N ALA A 36 -8.55 5.85 12.05
CA ALA A 36 -7.54 5.52 11.05
C ALA A 36 -7.55 4.03 10.68
N ASN A 37 -7.77 3.15 11.65
CA ASN A 37 -7.89 1.70 11.42
C ASN A 37 -9.14 1.33 10.64
N GLU A 38 -10.27 2.01 10.86
CA GLU A 38 -11.49 1.82 10.08
C GLU A 38 -11.29 2.22 8.61
N GLU A 39 -10.64 3.36 8.38
CA GLU A 39 -10.32 3.81 7.03
C GLU A 39 -9.35 2.86 6.33
N ARG A 40 -8.28 2.42 7.03
CA ARG A 40 -7.37 1.38 6.51
C ARG A 40 -8.12 0.12 6.10
N LYS A 41 -9.09 -0.35 6.91
CA LYS A 41 -9.93 -1.50 6.58
C LYS A 41 -10.81 -1.22 5.35
N ARG A 42 -11.37 -0.03 5.23
CA ARG A 42 -12.20 0.38 4.08
C ARG A 42 -11.41 0.36 2.77
N VAL A 43 -10.23 0.98 2.75
CA VAL A 43 -9.35 1.01 1.58
C VAL A 43 -8.90 -0.39 1.17
N ARG A 44 -8.52 -1.25 2.13
CA ARG A 44 -8.18 -2.65 1.86
C ARG A 44 -9.35 -3.43 1.25
N LYS A 45 -10.59 -3.19 1.70
CA LYS A 45 -11.78 -3.80 1.09
C LYS A 45 -11.97 -3.34 -0.35
N LEU A 46 -11.77 -2.05 -0.65
CA LEU A 46 -11.84 -1.53 -2.02
C LEU A 46 -10.79 -2.16 -2.91
N ALA A 47 -9.52 -2.20 -2.48
CA ALA A 47 -8.45 -2.84 -3.23
C ALA A 47 -8.76 -4.32 -3.54
N LYS A 48 -9.34 -5.04 -2.57
CA LYS A 48 -9.77 -6.42 -2.78
C LYS A 48 -10.88 -6.54 -3.84
N VAL A 49 -11.82 -5.60 -3.88
CA VAL A 49 -12.86 -5.53 -4.93
C VAL A 49 -12.23 -5.26 -6.30
N ASP A 50 -11.13 -4.50 -6.34
CA ASP A 50 -10.35 -4.23 -7.55
C ASP A 50 -9.43 -5.40 -7.97
N GLY A 51 -9.52 -6.56 -7.29
CA GLY A 51 -8.73 -7.74 -7.60
C GLY A 51 -7.29 -7.70 -7.09
N ILE A 52 -6.92 -6.69 -6.30
CA ILE A 52 -5.58 -6.55 -5.74
C ILE A 52 -5.41 -7.51 -4.55
N VAL A 53 -4.32 -8.27 -4.55
CA VAL A 53 -4.00 -9.19 -3.46
C VAL A 53 -3.49 -8.40 -2.26
N LEU A 54 -4.09 -8.61 -1.08
CA LEU A 54 -3.76 -7.83 0.12
C LEU A 54 -2.33 -8.05 0.63
N SER A 55 -1.76 -9.24 0.40
CA SER A 55 -0.36 -9.53 0.74
C SER A 55 0.61 -8.66 -0.05
N ASP A 56 0.26 -8.34 -1.29
CA ASP A 56 1.11 -7.55 -2.18
C ASP A 56 1.12 -6.09 -1.72
N LEU A 57 -0.04 -5.56 -1.31
CA LEU A 57 -0.12 -4.23 -0.69
C LEU A 57 0.64 -4.15 0.64
N ASP A 58 0.58 -5.18 1.48
CA ASP A 58 1.36 -5.22 2.72
C ASP A 58 2.86 -5.28 2.43
N PHE A 59 3.27 -6.02 1.39
CA PHE A 59 4.66 -6.07 0.95
C PHE A 59 5.11 -4.72 0.38
N MET A 60 4.26 -4.04 -0.40
CA MET A 60 4.53 -2.68 -0.89
C MET A 60 4.73 -1.68 0.25
N LEU A 61 3.85 -1.70 1.26
CA LEU A 61 3.99 -0.84 2.44
C LEU A 61 5.31 -1.12 3.18
N ARG A 62 5.65 -2.41 3.34
CA ARG A 62 6.92 -2.80 3.95
C ARG A 62 8.13 -2.33 3.15
N CYS A 63 8.08 -2.40 1.81
CA CYS A 63 9.15 -1.88 0.96
C CYS A 63 9.29 -0.35 1.08
N ALA A 64 8.20 0.38 1.31
CA ALA A 64 8.23 1.82 1.51
C ALA A 64 8.77 2.25 2.88
N GLU A 65 8.59 1.42 3.92
CA GLU A 65 9.03 1.72 5.30
C GLU A 65 10.48 1.33 5.59
N ILE A 66 11.09 0.47 4.78
CA ILE A 66 12.43 -0.05 5.03
C ILE A 66 13.49 0.96 4.61
N GLU A 67 14.35 1.34 5.56
CA GLU A 67 15.52 2.20 5.32
C GLU A 67 16.69 1.44 4.68
N ASP A 68 16.89 0.16 5.05
CA ASP A 68 17.98 -0.68 4.56
C ASP A 68 17.49 -1.70 3.50
N PRO A 69 17.77 -1.49 2.21
CA PRO A 69 17.33 -2.37 1.14
C PRO A 69 17.93 -3.79 1.22
N THR A 70 19.00 -3.98 1.99
CA THR A 70 19.62 -5.31 2.16
C THR A 70 18.73 -6.26 2.96
N ILE A 71 17.80 -5.74 3.76
CA ILE A 71 16.86 -6.56 4.56
C ILE A 71 15.96 -7.40 3.65
N ILE A 72 15.37 -6.79 2.62
CA ILE A 72 14.47 -7.49 1.71
C ILE A 72 15.23 -8.48 0.84
N THR A 73 16.39 -8.10 0.32
CA THR A 73 17.23 -9.00 -0.49
C THR A 73 17.74 -10.20 0.31
N GLY A 74 18.12 -9.99 1.58
CA GLY A 74 18.48 -11.05 2.51
C GLY A 74 17.32 -11.99 2.84
N GLN A 75 16.11 -11.43 3.01
CA GLN A 75 14.91 -12.24 3.22
C GLN A 75 14.58 -13.11 2.01
N ILE A 76 14.65 -12.56 0.79
CA ILE A 76 14.41 -13.33 -0.46
C ILE A 76 15.43 -14.46 -0.59
N ARG A 77 16.71 -14.18 -0.31
CA ARG A 77 17.76 -15.21 -0.30
C ARG A 77 17.46 -16.32 0.71
N SER A 78 17.03 -15.95 1.91
CA SER A 78 16.68 -16.92 2.97
C SER A 78 15.46 -17.75 2.57
N MET A 79 14.42 -17.14 1.99
CA MET A 79 13.23 -17.85 1.49
C MET A 79 13.58 -18.84 0.38
N THR A 80 14.48 -18.46 -0.53
CA THR A 80 14.99 -19.34 -1.59
C THR A 80 15.69 -20.55 -0.98
N GLN A 81 16.61 -20.33 -0.05
CA GLN A 81 17.35 -21.40 0.63
C GLN A 81 16.42 -22.36 1.38
N ILE A 82 15.41 -21.84 2.08
CA ILE A 82 14.40 -22.66 2.75
C ILE A 82 13.62 -23.50 1.73
N ALA A 83 13.20 -22.90 0.62
CA ALA A 83 12.46 -23.63 -0.42
C ALA A 83 13.31 -24.73 -1.10
N GLU A 84 14.63 -24.52 -1.23
CA GLU A 84 15.57 -25.56 -1.65
C GLU A 84 15.63 -26.73 -0.65
N TRP A 85 15.57 -26.47 0.67
CA TRP A 85 15.51 -27.54 1.68
C TRP A 85 14.27 -28.44 1.53
N PHE A 86 13.18 -27.89 1.01
CA PHE A 86 11.95 -28.62 0.70
C PHE A 86 11.92 -29.18 -0.74
N ALA A 87 13.04 -29.13 -1.47
CA ALA A 87 13.17 -29.57 -2.86
C ALA A 87 12.14 -28.94 -3.81
N LEU A 88 11.70 -27.72 -3.52
CA LEU A 88 10.85 -26.96 -4.42
C LEU A 88 11.68 -26.42 -5.60
N PRO A 89 11.14 -26.41 -6.84
CA PRO A 89 11.85 -25.88 -7.99
C PRO A 89 11.88 -24.35 -7.93
N VAL A 90 12.89 -23.79 -7.25
CA VAL A 90 13.10 -22.35 -7.17
C VAL A 90 14.01 -21.89 -8.30
N GLN A 91 13.45 -21.14 -9.26
CA GLN A 91 14.23 -20.48 -10.31
C GLN A 91 14.62 -19.06 -9.85
N TYR A 92 15.41 -18.99 -8.77
CA TYR A 92 15.96 -17.73 -8.29
C TYR A 92 17.46 -17.69 -8.57
N GLN A 93 17.84 -16.87 -9.54
CA GLN A 93 19.24 -16.52 -9.77
C GLN A 93 19.39 -15.05 -9.34
N PRO A 94 20.04 -14.75 -8.20
CA PRO A 94 20.40 -13.36 -7.91
C PRO A 94 21.28 -12.88 -9.06
N ASP A 95 20.93 -11.75 -9.65
CA ASP A 95 21.59 -11.25 -10.85
C ASP A 95 23.12 -11.26 -10.67
N MET A 96 23.81 -11.93 -11.59
CA MET A 96 25.28 -12.02 -11.59
C MET A 96 25.94 -10.68 -11.89
N PHE A 97 25.18 -9.75 -12.47
CA PHE A 97 25.60 -8.38 -12.70
C PHE A 97 24.83 -7.48 -11.74
N VAL A 98 25.49 -7.07 -10.66
CA VAL A 98 25.00 -6.00 -9.77
C VAL A 98 24.50 -4.84 -10.62
N ASP A 99 23.33 -4.29 -10.28
CA ASP A 99 22.70 -3.14 -10.94
C ASP A 99 23.76 -2.12 -11.40
N ARG A 100 23.93 -2.02 -12.72
CA ARG A 100 24.89 -1.10 -13.36
C ARG A 100 24.22 0.17 -13.84
N ALA A 101 22.96 0.42 -13.44
CA ALA A 101 22.31 1.68 -13.78
C ALA A 101 23.21 2.85 -13.35
N PRO A 102 23.52 3.79 -14.26
CA PRO A 102 24.19 5.02 -13.91
C PRO A 102 23.50 5.68 -12.71
N ALA A 103 24.26 6.31 -11.83
CA ALA A 103 23.72 6.87 -10.58
C ALA A 103 22.49 7.76 -10.80
N LEU A 104 22.46 8.53 -11.89
CA LEU A 104 21.33 9.40 -12.26
C LEU A 104 20.07 8.62 -12.67
N GLU A 105 20.21 7.47 -13.34
CA GLU A 105 19.06 6.64 -13.70
C GLU A 105 18.42 6.00 -12.46
N ARG A 106 19.23 5.61 -11.48
CA ARG A 106 18.74 5.13 -10.19
C ARG A 106 17.98 6.24 -9.45
N ILE A 107 18.51 7.45 -9.45
CA ILE A 107 17.86 8.61 -8.83
C ILE A 107 16.54 8.97 -9.54
N GLU A 108 16.48 8.85 -10.87
CA GLU A 108 15.23 9.00 -11.63
C GLU A 108 14.21 7.91 -11.26
N ALA A 109 14.65 6.65 -11.08
CA ALA A 109 13.77 5.57 -10.64
C ALA A 109 13.26 5.77 -9.20
N GLU A 110 14.10 6.26 -8.29
CA GLU A 110 13.71 6.67 -6.94
C GLU A 110 12.62 7.75 -6.98
N GLY A 111 12.83 8.78 -7.82
CA GLY A 111 11.86 9.83 -8.06
C GLY A 111 10.53 9.28 -8.61
N LEU A 112 10.57 8.35 -9.57
CA LEU A 112 9.39 7.70 -10.12
C LEU A 112 8.56 7.00 -9.05
N VAL A 113 9.20 6.22 -8.17
CA VAL A 113 8.52 5.52 -7.07
C VAL A 113 7.93 6.51 -6.07
N ALA A 114 8.64 7.58 -5.73
CA ALA A 114 8.14 8.66 -4.87
C ALA A 114 6.90 9.34 -5.49
N GLY A 115 6.93 9.57 -6.80
CA GLY A 115 5.79 10.08 -7.58
C GLY A 115 4.59 9.15 -7.52
N LEU A 116 4.78 7.85 -7.77
CA LEU A 116 3.70 6.85 -7.71
C LEU A 116 3.11 6.69 -6.29
N SER A 117 3.95 6.86 -5.26
CA SER A 117 3.54 6.72 -3.84
C SER A 117 2.84 7.96 -3.29
N GLY A 118 2.74 9.04 -4.08
CA GLY A 118 2.11 10.30 -3.66
C GLY A 118 2.94 11.12 -2.66
N MET A 119 4.26 10.88 -2.58
CA MET A 119 5.15 11.67 -1.74
C MET A 119 5.30 13.11 -2.27
N THR A 120 5.67 14.04 -1.40
CA THR A 120 5.91 15.44 -1.78
C THR A 120 7.10 15.53 -2.75
N GLY A 121 6.98 16.36 -3.79
CA GLY A 121 8.02 16.57 -4.81
C GLY A 121 9.22 17.39 -4.31
N VAL A 122 9.80 17.00 -3.18
CA VAL A 122 11.02 17.60 -2.62
C VAL A 122 12.09 16.51 -2.62
N SER A 123 13.15 16.71 -3.40
CA SER A 123 14.29 15.81 -3.39
C SER A 123 15.19 16.10 -2.18
N GLU A 124 15.94 15.10 -1.73
CA GLU A 124 16.96 15.26 -0.69
C GLU A 124 18.28 15.81 -1.24
N TYR A 125 18.39 15.92 -2.57
CA TYR A 125 19.57 16.38 -3.27
C TYR A 125 19.64 17.92 -3.29
N GLY A 126 20.84 18.47 -3.52
CA GLY A 126 21.01 19.91 -3.60
C GLY A 126 20.15 20.50 -4.72
N ALA A 127 19.34 21.51 -4.40
CA ALA A 127 18.42 22.14 -5.36
C ALA A 127 19.16 22.59 -6.64
N GLY A 128 18.68 22.12 -7.79
CA GLY A 128 19.26 22.43 -9.11
C GLY A 128 20.45 21.56 -9.53
N SER A 129 20.89 20.62 -8.70
CA SER A 129 21.89 19.61 -9.08
C SER A 129 21.38 18.67 -10.18
N PRO A 130 22.27 18.04 -10.97
CA PRO A 130 21.88 17.01 -11.93
C PRO A 130 21.08 15.86 -11.29
N GLU A 131 21.38 15.53 -10.04
CA GLU A 131 20.70 14.54 -9.22
C GLU A 131 19.27 14.97 -8.87
N ASP A 132 19.09 16.20 -8.39
CA ASP A 132 17.78 16.80 -8.11
C ASP A 132 16.90 16.85 -9.37
N GLN A 133 17.47 17.24 -10.50
CA GLN A 133 16.75 17.27 -11.79
C GLN A 133 16.32 15.87 -12.25
N ALA A 134 17.19 14.86 -12.09
CA ALA A 134 16.85 13.47 -12.42
C ALA A 134 15.73 12.94 -11.52
N TRP A 135 15.79 13.23 -10.22
CA TRP A 135 14.76 12.83 -9.26
C TRP A 135 13.40 13.50 -9.58
N MET A 136 13.39 14.81 -9.80
CA MET A 136 12.17 15.57 -10.12
C MET A 136 11.54 15.13 -11.45
N LYS A 137 12.37 14.76 -12.43
CA LYS A 137 11.90 14.17 -13.70
C LYS A 137 11.19 12.84 -13.45
N GLY A 138 11.78 11.96 -12.62
CA GLY A 138 11.16 10.72 -12.18
C GLY A 138 9.82 10.96 -11.48
N TRP A 139 9.80 11.86 -10.49
CA TRP A 139 8.61 12.20 -9.72
C TRP A 139 7.45 12.70 -10.59
N THR A 140 7.75 13.64 -11.49
CA THR A 140 6.76 14.18 -12.43
C THR A 140 6.22 13.11 -13.36
N LYS A 141 7.09 12.22 -13.84
CA LYS A 141 6.69 11.08 -14.67
C LYS A 141 5.78 10.13 -13.92
N GLY A 142 6.10 9.80 -12.67
CA GLY A 142 5.30 8.93 -11.81
C GLY A 142 3.91 9.49 -11.52
N GLN A 143 3.82 10.79 -11.19
CA GLN A 143 2.55 11.50 -10.99
C GLN A 143 1.69 11.50 -12.27
N LYS A 144 2.31 11.77 -13.42
CA LYS A 144 1.60 11.77 -14.70
C LYS A 144 1.08 10.38 -15.06
N SER A 145 1.92 9.34 -14.97
CA SER A 145 1.48 7.97 -15.26
C SER A 145 0.38 7.54 -14.30
N LEU A 146 0.49 7.86 -13.01
CA LEU A 146 -0.54 7.53 -12.04
C LEU A 146 -1.87 8.17 -12.42
N ALA A 147 -1.87 9.46 -12.76
CA ALA A 147 -3.09 10.16 -13.15
C ALA A 147 -3.71 9.57 -14.43
N ASP A 148 -2.91 9.41 -15.48
CA ASP A 148 -3.37 8.94 -16.79
C ASP A 148 -3.86 7.48 -16.72
N ASP A 149 -3.09 6.59 -16.09
CA ASP A 149 -3.40 5.16 -16.01
C ASP A 149 -4.56 4.88 -15.05
N LEU A 150 -4.67 5.63 -13.93
CA LEU A 150 -5.77 5.48 -12.99
C LEU A 150 -7.09 5.92 -13.62
N VAL A 151 -7.11 7.01 -14.38
CA VAL A 151 -8.31 7.42 -15.13
C VAL A 151 -8.72 6.32 -16.11
N SER A 152 -7.77 5.78 -16.88
CA SER A 152 -8.05 4.69 -17.83
C SER A 152 -8.58 3.43 -17.14
N ALA A 153 -8.00 3.04 -15.99
CA ALA A 153 -8.44 1.87 -15.23
C ALA A 153 -9.87 2.06 -14.68
N MET A 154 -10.17 3.26 -14.15
CA MET A 154 -11.50 3.60 -13.62
C MET A 154 -12.56 3.64 -14.73
N GLU A 155 -12.23 4.18 -15.91
CA GLU A 155 -13.13 4.18 -17.07
C GLU A 155 -13.44 2.77 -17.56
N LYS A 156 -12.42 1.90 -17.66
CA LYS A 156 -12.61 0.49 -18.02
C LYS A 156 -13.52 -0.23 -17.04
N LYS A 157 -13.31 -0.02 -15.74
CA LYS A 157 -14.16 -0.58 -14.67
C LYS A 157 -15.61 -0.09 -14.76
N LYS A 158 -15.82 1.20 -15.06
CA LYS A 158 -17.17 1.75 -15.25
C LYS A 158 -17.87 1.11 -16.46
N ASN A 159 -17.14 0.91 -17.56
CA ASN A 159 -17.67 0.30 -18.78
C ASN A 159 -18.03 -1.17 -18.58
N THR A 160 -17.21 -1.96 -17.88
CA THR A 160 -17.55 -3.36 -17.56
C THR A 160 -18.80 -3.46 -16.68
N ILE A 161 -18.91 -2.60 -15.66
CA ILE A 161 -20.12 -2.55 -14.81
C ILE A 161 -21.35 -2.18 -15.64
N SER A 162 -21.22 -1.33 -16.66
CA SER A 162 -22.34 -0.91 -17.49
C SER A 162 -22.79 -2.01 -18.47
N GLN A 163 -21.87 -2.87 -18.92
CA GLN A 163 -22.17 -4.01 -19.79
C GLN A 163 -22.85 -5.18 -19.04
N ASP A 164 -22.49 -5.41 -17.78
CA ASP A 164 -23.09 -6.48 -16.97
C ASP A 164 -24.52 -6.15 -16.48
N ASN A 165 -24.96 -4.90 -16.59
CA ASN A 165 -26.29 -4.43 -16.15
C ASN A 165 -27.32 -4.31 -17.28
N ASP A 166 -27.09 -4.92 -18.46
CA ASP A 166 -28.09 -4.97 -19.54
C ASP A 166 -29.03 -6.17 -19.35
N PRO A 167 -30.32 -5.99 -19.00
CA PRO A 167 -31.31 -7.07 -18.94
C PRO A 167 -31.76 -7.42 -20.36
N GLY A 168 -30.84 -7.96 -21.16
CA GLY A 168 -31.02 -8.25 -22.58
C GLY A 168 -31.34 -9.71 -22.92
N PHE A 169 -31.91 -10.50 -22.00
CA PHE A 169 -32.45 -11.83 -22.35
C PHE A 169 -33.65 -12.22 -21.47
N ALA A 170 -34.78 -11.53 -21.68
CA ALA A 170 -36.09 -12.02 -21.28
C ALA A 170 -36.96 -12.09 -22.55
N GLY A 171 -37.07 -13.29 -23.12
CA GLY A 171 -37.97 -13.56 -24.24
C GLY A 171 -37.46 -14.66 -25.16
N ASP A 172 -37.71 -15.92 -24.80
CA ASP A 172 -38.67 -16.66 -25.60
C ASP A 172 -39.27 -17.83 -24.81
N SER A 173 -40.59 -17.83 -24.78
CA SER A 173 -41.46 -18.88 -24.27
C SER A 173 -41.56 -19.98 -25.32
N GLU A 174 -41.01 -21.17 -25.03
CA GLU A 174 -41.42 -22.40 -25.73
C GLU A 174 -42.23 -23.28 -24.78
N GLU A 175 -43.53 -23.21 -25.05
CA GLU A 175 -44.62 -24.10 -24.71
C GLU A 175 -44.18 -25.58 -24.67
N ASN A 176 -44.31 -26.24 -23.51
CA ASN A 176 -44.28 -27.70 -23.47
C ASN A 176 -45.58 -28.19 -22.82
N GLN A 177 -46.55 -28.52 -23.68
CA GLN A 177 -47.80 -29.18 -23.33
C GLN A 177 -47.48 -30.54 -22.69
N PRO A 178 -48.13 -30.92 -21.57
CA PRO A 178 -48.05 -32.29 -21.10
C PRO A 178 -48.97 -33.15 -21.97
N ASP A 179 -48.39 -33.88 -22.92
CA ASP A 179 -49.10 -34.92 -23.66
C ASP A 179 -49.53 -36.04 -22.68
N ALA A 180 -50.83 -36.31 -22.71
CA ALA A 180 -51.47 -37.44 -22.05
C ALA A 180 -51.46 -38.67 -22.96
N ALA A 181 -51.38 -39.84 -22.32
CA ALA A 181 -51.64 -41.21 -22.80
C ALA A 181 -50.49 -41.94 -23.55
N GLU A 182 -49.96 -43.00 -22.94
CA GLU A 182 -50.52 -44.38 -22.94
C GLU A 182 -50.12 -45.15 -21.68
#